data_AF-A0A947CCN4-F1
#
_entry.id   AF-A0A947CCN4-F1
#
_cell.length_a   1.000
_cell.length_b   1.000
_cell.length_c   1.000
_cell.angle_alpha   90.00
_cell.angle_beta   90.00
_cell.angle_gamma   90.00
#
_symmetry.space_group_name_H-M   'P 1'
#
loop_
_entity.id
_entity.type
_entity.pdbx_description
1 polymer ?
#
loop_
_entity_poly.entity_id
_entity_poly.type
_entity_poly.pdbx_seq_one_letter_code
_entity_poly.pdbx_strand_id
1 'polypeptide(L)'
;MDDRELLIRYRDRDLPEEEMARVEERLRDDPELRFRRESLEGVASLLERGAARSFDPFFAARVVARLRRSESSLPVEGMYESLRWIFARVAVACVVLMLCIGTYSALDGGYGGSVVDSMLGLPEATLETALTLGG
;
A
#
# COMPACT_ATOMS: atom_id res chain seq x y z
N MET A 1 2.33 -17.35 -15.83
CA MET A 1 3.25 -17.69 -14.73
C MET A 1 4.23 -18.70 -15.28
N ASP A 2 5.53 -18.47 -15.12
CA ASP A 2 6.56 -19.36 -15.68
C ASP A 2 6.54 -20.72 -14.95
N ASP A 3 6.69 -21.84 -15.69
CA ASP A 3 6.64 -23.18 -15.09
C ASP A 3 7.77 -23.38 -14.06
N ARG A 4 8.91 -22.72 -14.26
CA ARG A 4 10.02 -22.74 -13.31
C ARG A 4 9.67 -22.04 -12.00
N GLU A 5 9.04 -20.87 -12.08
CA GLU A 5 8.58 -20.12 -10.91
C GLU A 5 7.52 -20.90 -10.12
N LEU A 6 6.59 -21.56 -10.83
CA LEU A 6 5.59 -22.44 -10.25
C LEU A 6 6.22 -23.61 -9.48
N LEU A 7 7.23 -24.28 -10.05
CA LEU A 7 7.92 -25.39 -9.40
C LEU A 7 8.73 -24.96 -8.16
N ILE A 8 9.31 -23.75 -8.17
CA ILE A 8 10.01 -23.20 -7.00
C ILE A 8 9.02 -22.95 -5.87
N ARG A 9 7.90 -22.27 -6.14
CA ARG A 9 6.86 -21.99 -5.14
C ARG A 9 6.21 -23.27 -4.60
N TYR A 10 6.01 -24.27 -5.47
CA TYR A 10 5.53 -25.60 -5.07
C TYR A 10 6.50 -26.28 -4.12
N ARG A 11 7.81 -26.26 -4.41
CA ARG A 11 8.84 -26.82 -3.52
C ARG A 11 8.86 -26.12 -2.17
N ASP A 12 8.74 -24.79 -2.17
CA ASP A 12 8.83 -23.96 -0.96
C ASP A 12 7.51 -23.94 -0.15
N ARG A 13 6.49 -24.71 -0.57
CA ARG A 13 5.14 -24.79 0.05
C ARG A 13 4.45 -23.42 0.13
N ASP A 14 4.76 -22.53 -0.81
CA ASP A 14 4.26 -21.14 -0.89
C ASP A 14 3.08 -21.00 -1.87
N LEU A 15 2.30 -22.07 -2.02
CA LEU A 15 1.10 -22.12 -2.84
C LEU A 15 -0.10 -22.52 -1.97
N PRO A 16 -1.30 -21.96 -2.22
CA PRO A 16 -2.51 -22.42 -1.57
C PRO A 16 -2.78 -23.89 -1.91
N GLU A 17 -3.44 -24.63 -1.01
CA GLU A 17 -3.64 -26.08 -1.13
C GLU A 17 -4.31 -26.49 -2.45
N GLU A 18 -5.26 -25.68 -2.94
CA GLU A 18 -5.93 -25.90 -4.22
C GLU A 18 -4.97 -25.82 -5.41
N GLU A 19 -4.01 -24.90 -5.38
CA GLU A 19 -3.00 -24.77 -6.45
C GLU A 19 -1.95 -25.88 -6.35
N MET A 20 -1.58 -26.29 -5.14
CA MET A 20 -0.69 -27.45 -4.95
C MET A 20 -1.27 -28.72 -5.59
N ALA A 21 -2.57 -28.99 -5.38
CA ALA A 21 -3.23 -30.16 -5.95
C ALA A 21 -3.22 -30.11 -7.49
N ARG A 22 -3.45 -28.93 -8.09
CA ARG A 22 -3.39 -28.74 -9.55
C ARG A 22 -1.99 -28.93 -10.11
N VAL A 23 -0.95 -28.48 -9.41
CA VAL A 23 0.45 -28.69 -9.81
C VAL A 23 0.82 -30.17 -9.72
N GLU A 24 0.33 -30.88 -8.71
CA GLU A 24 0.56 -32.31 -8.54
C GLU A 24 -0.13 -33.15 -9.62
N GLU A 25 -1.34 -32.76 -10.03
CA GLU A 25 -2.03 -33.36 -11.18
C GLU A 25 -1.25 -33.11 -12.47
N ARG A 26 -0.83 -31.86 -12.74
CA ARG A 26 0.02 -31.53 -13.90
C ARG A 26 1.34 -32.30 -13.91
N LEU A 27 1.98 -32.49 -12.76
CA LEU A 27 3.19 -33.30 -12.62
C LEU A 27 2.95 -34.78 -12.92
N ARG A 28 1.73 -35.31 -12.70
CA ARG A 28 1.41 -36.68 -13.05
C ARG A 28 1.32 -36.86 -14.56
N ASP A 29 0.71 -35.90 -15.23
CA ASP A 29 0.38 -36.00 -16.66
C ASP A 29 1.53 -35.56 -17.57
N ASP A 30 2.41 -34.67 -17.08
CA ASP A 30 3.50 -34.09 -17.86
C ASP A 30 4.87 -34.71 -17.49
N PRO A 31 5.48 -35.54 -18.36
CA PRO A 31 6.83 -36.08 -18.14
C PRO A 31 7.93 -35.01 -18.20
N GLU A 32 7.76 -33.94 -18.97
CA GLU A 32 8.76 -32.86 -19.08
C GLU A 32 8.79 -32.04 -17.79
N LEU A 33 7.62 -31.75 -17.22
CA LEU A 33 7.51 -31.04 -15.94
C LEU A 33 8.13 -31.83 -14.79
N ARG A 34 7.99 -33.17 -14.80
CA ARG A 34 8.68 -34.06 -13.84
C ARG A 34 10.20 -34.00 -13.97
N PHE A 35 10.72 -34.04 -15.20
CA PHE A 35 12.15 -33.94 -15.43
C PHE A 35 12.71 -32.59 -14.95
N ARG A 36 11.99 -31.49 -15.23
CA ARG A 36 12.35 -30.15 -14.74
C ARG A 36 12.34 -30.09 -13.22
N ARG A 37 11.34 -30.71 -12.57
CA ARG A 37 11.28 -30.80 -11.10
C ARG A 37 12.48 -31.59 -10.54
N GLU A 38 12.79 -32.75 -11.11
CA GLU A 38 13.92 -33.58 -10.67
C GLU A 38 15.25 -32.85 -10.84
N SER A 39 15.43 -32.13 -11.97
CA SER A 39 16.59 -31.27 -12.19
C SER A 39 16.72 -30.18 -11.12
N LEU A 40 15.60 -29.57 -10.73
CA LEU A 40 15.55 -28.53 -9.71
C LEU A 40 15.85 -29.08 -8.31
N GLU A 41 15.32 -30.26 -7.97
CA GLU A 41 15.66 -30.99 -6.74
C GLU A 41 17.15 -31.37 -6.71
N GLY A 42 17.71 -31.79 -7.85
CA GLY A 42 19.14 -32.05 -8.01
C GLY A 42 20.00 -30.84 -7.69
N VAL A 43 19.71 -29.68 -8.30
CA VAL A 43 20.42 -28.42 -8.04
C VAL A 43 20.25 -27.97 -6.59
N ALA A 44 19.05 -28.10 -6.03
CA ALA A 44 18.79 -27.77 -4.62
C ALA A 44 19.64 -28.64 -3.68
N SER A 45 19.72 -29.94 -3.93
CA SER A 45 20.53 -30.86 -3.12
C SER A 45 22.03 -30.55 -3.21
N LEU A 46 22.53 -30.11 -4.37
CA LEU A 46 23.92 -29.68 -4.56
C LEU A 46 24.19 -28.38 -3.82
N LEU A 47 23.25 -27.44 -3.85
CA LEU A 47 23.30 -26.20 -3.09
C LEU A 47 23.33 -26.47 -1.59
N GLU A 48 22.47 -27.35 -1.06
CA GLU A 48 22.44 -27.70 0.36
C GLU A 48 23.75 -28.36 0.81
N ARG A 49 24.28 -29.28 0.01
CA ARG A 49 25.57 -29.94 0.29
C ARG A 49 26.75 -28.97 0.20
N GLY A 50 26.71 -28.02 -0.74
CA GLY A 50 27.72 -26.97 -0.88
C GLY A 50 27.64 -25.93 0.23
N ALA A 51 26.42 -25.51 0.58
CA ALA A 51 26.07 -24.65 1.70
C ALA A 51 26.61 -25.20 3.02
N ALA A 52 26.36 -26.49 3.30
CA ALA A 52 26.84 -27.16 4.49
C ALA A 52 28.38 -27.16 4.62
N ARG A 53 29.10 -27.01 3.50
CA ARG A 53 30.57 -26.92 3.47
C ARG A 53 31.12 -25.50 3.36
N SER A 54 30.33 -24.54 2.89
CA SER A 54 30.80 -23.22 2.44
C SER A 54 30.25 -22.05 3.26
N PHE A 55 29.28 -22.29 4.15
CA PHE A 55 28.87 -21.27 5.09
C PHE A 55 29.88 -21.17 6.23
N ASP A 56 30.77 -20.18 6.12
CA ASP A 56 31.57 -19.69 7.23
C ASP A 56 30.70 -19.53 8.49
N PRO A 57 31.26 -19.78 9.70
CA PRO A 57 30.59 -19.48 10.95
C PRO A 57 29.94 -18.09 10.92
N PHE A 58 28.74 -17.98 11.48
CA PHE A 58 27.98 -16.73 11.54
C PHE A 58 27.53 -16.15 10.18
N PHE A 59 27.55 -16.91 9.08
CA PHE A 59 26.97 -16.46 7.79
C PHE A 59 25.50 -16.02 7.93
N ALA A 60 24.66 -16.84 8.55
CA ALA A 60 23.26 -16.49 8.80
C ALA A 60 23.12 -15.19 9.62
N ALA A 61 23.96 -15.02 10.64
CA ALA A 61 23.98 -13.79 11.46
C ALA A 61 24.40 -12.56 10.63
N ARG A 62 25.38 -12.70 9.73
CA ARG A 62 25.80 -11.63 8.81
C ARG A 62 24.72 -11.28 7.79
N VAL A 63 24.01 -12.27 7.26
CA VAL A 63 22.89 -12.05 6.33
C VAL A 63 21.73 -11.35 7.04
N VAL A 64 21.33 -11.82 8.22
CA VAL A 64 20.28 -11.19 9.03
C VAL A 64 20.66 -9.76 9.43
N ALA A 65 21.91 -9.52 9.82
CA ALA A 65 22.40 -8.17 10.13
C ALA A 65 22.35 -7.25 8.90
N ARG A 66 22.65 -7.78 7.71
CA ARG A 66 22.57 -7.04 6.44
C ARG A 66 21.12 -6.75 6.06
N LEU A 67 20.21 -7.72 6.17
CA LEU A 67 18.78 -7.53 5.92
C LEU A 67 18.17 -6.48 6.85
N ARG A 68 18.45 -6.58 8.16
CA ARG A 68 18.01 -5.55 9.13
C ARG A 68 18.55 -4.17 8.80
N ARG A 69 19.82 -4.09 8.37
CA ARG A 69 20.42 -2.81 7.97
C ARG A 69 19.76 -2.24 6.71
N SER A 70 19.37 -3.11 5.77
CA SER A 70 18.62 -2.74 4.56
C SER A 70 17.18 -2.31 4.86
N GLU A 71 16.47 -2.98 5.76
CA GLU A 71 15.13 -2.55 6.23
C GLU A 71 15.22 -1.23 7.01
N SER A 72 16.21 -1.07 7.88
CA SER A 72 16.45 0.19 8.62
C SER A 72 16.98 1.34 7.76
N SER A 73 17.33 1.07 6.49
CA SER A 73 17.80 2.08 5.55
C SER A 73 16.69 2.67 4.68
N LEU A 74 15.43 2.37 4.97
CA LEU A 74 14.33 3.24 4.55
C LEU A 74 14.42 4.53 5.39
N PRO A 75 14.75 5.70 4.79
CA PRO A 75 14.81 6.99 5.49
C PRO A 75 13.39 7.53 5.72
N VAL A 76 12.46 6.64 6.07
CA VAL A 76 11.03 6.90 6.05
C VAL A 76 10.60 7.38 7.43
N GLU A 77 11.07 6.76 8.52
CA GLU A 77 10.73 7.21 9.88
C GLU A 77 11.07 8.67 10.16
N GLY A 78 12.26 9.15 9.77
CA GLY A 78 12.66 10.57 9.99
C GLY A 78 11.92 11.57 9.10
N MET A 79 11.51 11.14 7.90
CA MET A 79 10.72 11.96 6.99
C MET A 79 9.26 12.07 7.46
N TYR A 80 8.68 10.98 7.97
CA TYR A 80 7.33 10.96 8.53
C TYR A 80 7.20 11.82 9.78
N GLU A 81 8.21 11.86 10.65
CA GLU A 81 8.20 12.70 11.85
C GLU A 81 8.25 14.20 11.49
N SER A 82 9.07 14.55 10.49
CA SER A 82 9.12 15.91 9.93
C SER A 82 7.82 16.31 9.24
N LEU A 83 7.22 15.39 8.46
CA LEU A 83 5.94 15.61 7.79
C LEU A 83 4.80 15.80 8.78
N ARG A 84 4.78 15.00 9.86
CA ARG A 84 3.76 15.07 10.91
C ARG A 84 3.75 16.43 11.60
N TRP A 85 4.92 17.01 11.86
CA TRP A 85 5.01 18.31 12.52
C TRP A 85 4.56 19.47 11.62
N ILE A 86 4.88 19.42 10.33
CA ILE A 86 4.39 20.39 9.34
C ILE A 86 2.87 20.23 9.16
N PHE A 87 2.38 19.01 9.01
CA PHE A 87 0.97 18.73 8.82
C PHE A 87 0.11 19.19 10.01
N ALA A 88 0.58 18.97 11.24
CA ALA A 88 -0.11 19.46 12.44
C ALA A 88 -0.26 20.99 12.43
N ARG A 89 0.78 21.72 12.02
CA ARG A 89 0.76 23.19 11.93
C ARG A 89 -0.15 23.69 10.83
N VAL A 90 -0.14 23.03 9.67
CA VAL A 90 -1.03 23.34 8.55
C VAL A 90 -2.49 23.09 8.93
N ALA A 91 -2.79 21.95 9.58
CA ALA A 91 -4.14 21.63 10.05
C ALA A 91 -4.67 22.68 11.03
N VAL A 92 -3.85 23.12 12.00
CA VAL A 92 -4.21 24.21 12.92
C VAL A 92 -4.47 25.51 12.15
N ALA A 93 -3.63 25.86 11.18
CA ALA A 93 -3.83 27.06 10.36
C ALA A 93 -5.15 27.00 9.55
N CYS A 94 -5.49 25.84 8.97
CA CYS A 94 -6.76 25.64 8.27
C CYS A 94 -7.97 25.78 9.19
N VAL A 95 -7.91 25.23 10.41
CA VAL A 95 -8.99 25.37 11.41
C VAL A 95 -9.15 26.84 11.80
N VAL A 96 -8.06 27.55 12.08
CA VAL A 96 -8.09 28.98 12.39
C VAL A 96 -8.69 29.78 11.25
N LEU A 97 -8.30 29.48 10.00
CA LEU A 97 -8.83 30.14 8.81
C LEU A 97 -10.33 29.89 8.65
N MET A 98 -10.80 28.65 8.82
CA MET A 98 -12.24 28.33 8.81
C MET A 98 -12.99 29.08 9.91
N LEU A 99 -12.40 29.22 11.09
CA LEU A 99 -13.01 29.92 12.21
C LEU A 99 -13.08 31.43 11.95
N CYS A 100 -12.04 32.02 11.34
CA CYS A 100 -12.05 33.41 10.88
C CYS A 100 -13.13 33.65 9.81
N ILE A 101 -13.24 32.77 8.81
CA ILE A 101 -14.26 32.88 7.76
C ILE A 101 -15.66 32.70 8.37
N GLY A 102 -15.85 31.71 9.24
CA GLY A 102 -17.12 31.43 9.90
C GLY A 102 -17.56 32.57 10.81
N THR A 103 -16.65 33.14 11.61
CA THR A 103 -16.95 34.31 12.47
C THR A 103 -17.21 35.57 11.66
N TYR A 104 -16.42 35.82 10.60
CA TYR A 104 -16.67 36.93 9.68
C TYR A 104 -18.06 36.80 9.03
N SER A 105 -18.38 35.63 8.50
CA SER A 105 -19.70 35.33 7.91
C SER A 105 -20.84 35.41 8.92
N ALA A 106 -20.60 35.05 10.19
CA ALA A 106 -21.62 35.15 11.24
C ALA A 106 -21.84 36.58 11.74
N LEU A 107 -20.80 37.43 11.71
CA LEU A 107 -20.85 38.81 12.19
C LEU A 107 -21.39 39.79 11.13
N ASP A 108 -21.09 39.57 9.84
CA ASP A 108 -21.56 40.44 8.73
C ASP A 108 -23.03 40.20 8.33
N GLY A 109 -23.70 39.23 8.99
CA GLY A 109 -25.15 39.11 8.95
C GLY A 109 -25.69 37.99 8.06
N GLY A 110 -26.25 36.98 8.72
CA GLY A 110 -27.38 36.21 8.21
C GLY A 110 -27.03 34.97 7.39
N TYR A 111 -27.71 33.86 7.75
CA TYR A 111 -27.81 32.58 7.04
C TYR A 111 -28.43 32.70 5.61
N GLY A 112 -27.98 33.64 4.78
CA GLY A 112 -28.66 34.00 3.52
C GLY A 112 -27.88 33.75 2.23
N GLY A 113 -26.56 33.57 2.28
CA GLY A 113 -25.77 33.39 1.06
C GLY A 113 -24.35 32.99 1.43
N SER A 114 -24.12 31.69 1.57
CA SER A 114 -22.77 31.16 1.74
C SER A 114 -21.94 31.57 0.53
N VAL A 115 -20.68 31.93 0.72
CA VAL A 115 -19.68 32.25 -0.32
C VAL A 115 -19.63 31.21 -1.46
N VAL A 116 -20.15 30.00 -1.20
CA VAL A 116 -20.43 28.93 -2.15
C VAL A 116 -21.44 29.34 -3.25
N ASP A 117 -22.50 30.09 -2.94
CA ASP A 117 -23.48 30.59 -3.92
C ASP A 117 -22.88 31.65 -4.86
N SER A 118 -22.01 32.53 -4.33
CA SER A 118 -21.29 33.52 -5.16
C SER A 118 -20.26 32.89 -6.08
N MET A 119 -19.70 31.72 -5.73
CA MET A 119 -18.80 30.95 -6.60
C MET A 119 -19.54 30.06 -7.61
N LEU A 120 -20.75 29.59 -7.28
CA LEU A 120 -21.59 28.77 -8.16
C LEU A 120 -22.52 29.60 -9.06
N GLY A 121 -22.57 30.92 -8.87
CA GLY A 121 -23.38 31.82 -9.71
C GLY A 121 -24.87 31.57 -9.58
N LEU A 122 -25.33 31.04 -8.44
CA LEU A 122 -26.75 30.83 -8.21
C LEU A 122 -27.38 32.17 -7.81
N PRO A 123 -28.46 32.61 -8.48
CA PRO A 123 -29.14 33.85 -8.12
C PRO A 123 -29.69 33.72 -6.71
N GLU A 124 -29.53 34.79 -5.92
CA GLU A 124 -30.07 34.87 -4.57
C GLU A 124 -31.54 34.43 -4.59
N ALA A 125 -31.85 33.32 -3.92
CA ALA A 125 -33.23 32.92 -3.69
C ALA A 125 -33.82 33.89 -2.67
N THR A 126 -34.09 35.12 -3.10
CA THR A 126 -34.78 36.14 -2.33
C THR A 126 -36.23 35.69 -2.16
N LEU A 127 -36.71 35.77 -0.92
CA LEU A 127 -38.07 35.43 -0.50
C LEU A 127 -39.19 36.07 -1.36
N GLU A 128 -38.90 37.14 -2.11
CA GLU A 128 -39.82 37.73 -3.09
C GLU A 128 -40.17 36.80 -4.27
N THR A 129 -39.24 35.95 -4.71
CA THR A 129 -39.49 35.02 -5.84
C THR A 129 -40.38 33.86 -5.39
N ALA A 130 -40.26 33.42 -4.13
CA ALA A 130 -41.14 32.40 -3.56
C ALA A 130 -42.57 32.90 -3.34
N LEU A 131 -42.76 34.19 -3.07
CA LEU A 131 -44.08 34.80 -2.85
C LEU A 131 -44.83 35.13 -4.16
N THR A 132 -44.10 35.34 -5.25
CA THR A 132 -44.68 35.66 -6.58
C THR A 132 -45.01 34.44 -7.42
N LEU A 133 -44.44 33.27 -7.11
CA LEU A 133 -44.75 32.01 -7.80
C LEU A 133 -45.89 31.19 -7.14
N GLY A 134 -46.34 31.59 -5.96
CA GLY A 134 -47.37 30.91 -5.16
C GLY A 134 -48.73 31.62 -5.10
N GLY A 135 -48.94 32.66 -5.92
CA GLY A 135 -50.20 33.41 -6.04
C GLY A 135 -50.87 33.22 -7.39
#